data_AF-A0A927TMT6-F1
#
_entry.id   AF-A0A927TMT6-F1
#
_cell.length_a   1.000
_cell.length_b   1.000
_cell.length_c   1.000
_cell.angle_alpha   90.00
_cell.angle_beta   90.00
_cell.angle_gamma   90.00
#
_symmetry.space_group_name_H-M   'P 1'
#
loop_
_entity.id
_entity.type
_entity.pdbx_description
1 polymer ?
#
loop_
_entity_poly.entity_id
_entity_poly.type
_entity_poly.pdbx_seq_one_letter_code
_entity_poly.pdbx_strand_id
1 'polypeptide(L)'
;MNRICNLYDLKKDILTALLWMCVAFAGGMGLCLLIVKLLQADDPEITTIPLGGLMAMIAGGAFLFLYACVGLKGRFAKAICMSCTRRRFLLQETIESIIETLVVAAAGYMFGIVDMAVQKNCMGGVPIEFDILDIYKLLFTNPLNMVMIICVGISGRFLIGELLIRFGTKAFWVLWAVWMLCSLVPTKIAHTLEAEKLEGFVEILKQLTTRWNGCFLPAIAIFLSAVFYVMAIIMLRKQEAVGY
;
A
#
# COMPACT_ATOMS: atom_id res chain seq x y z
N MET A 1 -28.65 12.22 -13.80
CA MET A 1 -28.15 12.46 -12.42
C MET A 1 -26.99 11.53 -12.00
N ASN A 2 -27.02 10.21 -12.27
CA ASN A 2 -25.97 9.28 -11.81
C ASN A 2 -24.51 9.55 -12.28
N ARG A 3 -24.28 10.23 -13.42
CA ARG A 3 -22.89 10.48 -13.89
C ARG A 3 -22.17 11.63 -13.17
N ILE A 4 -22.90 12.61 -12.65
CA ILE A 4 -22.32 13.83 -12.07
C ILE A 4 -21.94 13.63 -10.59
N CYS A 5 -22.74 12.87 -9.84
CA CYS A 5 -22.39 12.49 -8.46
C CYS A 5 -21.10 11.64 -8.40
N ASN A 6 -20.91 10.70 -9.35
CA ASN A 6 -19.73 9.84 -9.38
C ASN A 6 -18.42 10.61 -9.60
N LEU A 7 -18.40 11.59 -10.50
CA LEU A 7 -17.19 12.38 -10.77
C LEU A 7 -16.81 13.27 -9.59
N TYR A 8 -17.81 13.82 -8.90
CA TYR A 8 -17.58 14.63 -7.70
C TYR A 8 -17.08 13.80 -6.53
N ASP A 9 -17.71 12.64 -6.28
CA ASP A 9 -17.31 11.71 -5.23
C ASP A 9 -15.90 11.15 -5.51
N LEU A 10 -15.59 10.76 -6.76
CA LEU A 10 -14.25 10.32 -7.16
C LEU A 10 -13.19 11.41 -6.97
N LYS A 11 -13.49 12.65 -7.38
CA LYS A 11 -12.57 13.79 -7.18
C LYS A 11 -12.32 14.04 -5.70
N LYS A 12 -13.36 13.95 -4.87
CA LYS A 12 -13.26 14.12 -3.43
C LYS A 12 -12.42 13.01 -2.81
N ASP A 13 -12.61 11.76 -3.20
CA ASP A 13 -11.87 10.61 -2.68
C ASP A 13 -10.39 10.65 -3.09
N ILE A 14 -10.09 11.07 -4.33
CA ILE A 14 -8.71 11.32 -4.77
C ILE A 14 -8.08 12.47 -3.98
N LEU A 15 -8.81 13.57 -3.79
CA LEU A 15 -8.31 14.73 -3.07
C LEU A 15 -8.05 14.40 -1.60
N THR A 16 -8.97 13.69 -0.94
CA THR A 16 -8.77 13.25 0.45
C THR A 16 -7.61 12.28 0.55
N ALA A 17 -7.46 11.34 -0.38
CA ALA A 17 -6.33 10.43 -0.41
C ALA A 17 -4.99 11.18 -0.53
N LEU A 18 -4.90 12.14 -1.46
CA LEU A 18 -3.71 12.98 -1.62
C LEU A 18 -3.41 13.83 -0.38
N LEU A 19 -4.43 14.44 0.23
CA LEU A 19 -4.26 15.22 1.45
C LEU A 19 -3.74 14.35 2.60
N TRP A 20 -4.30 13.15 2.79
CA TRP A 20 -3.82 12.22 3.81
C TRP A 20 -2.39 11.73 3.53
N MET A 21 -2.00 11.51 2.27
CA MET A 21 -0.59 11.22 1.94
C MET A 21 0.32 12.39 2.29
N CYS A 22 -0.05 13.63 1.93
CA CYS A 22 0.73 14.81 2.26
C CYS A 22 0.91 14.97 3.78
N VAL A 23 -0.17 14.78 4.56
CA VAL A 23 -0.13 14.87 6.03
C VAL A 23 0.73 13.76 6.62
N ALA A 24 0.57 12.51 6.16
CA ALA A 24 1.36 11.38 6.62
C ALA A 24 2.85 11.56 6.29
N PHE A 25 3.16 12.01 5.08
CA PHE A 25 4.52 12.27 4.63
C PHE A 25 5.16 13.42 5.42
N ALA A 26 4.49 14.57 5.53
CA ALA A 26 5.00 15.72 6.28
C ALA A 26 5.18 15.40 7.77
N GLY A 27 4.22 14.70 8.37
CA GLY A 27 4.28 14.27 9.78
C GLY A 27 5.40 13.26 10.02
N GLY A 28 5.51 12.23 9.18
CA GLY A 28 6.55 11.21 9.29
C GLY A 28 7.95 11.76 9.05
N MET A 29 8.12 12.63 8.06
CA MET A 29 9.39 13.32 7.81
C MET A 29 9.76 14.29 8.94
N GLY A 30 8.80 15.09 9.42
CA GLY A 30 9.05 16.01 10.52
C GLY A 30 9.46 15.30 11.81
N LEU A 31 8.78 14.20 12.14
CA LEU A 31 9.09 13.38 13.32
C LEU A 31 10.46 12.70 13.16
N CYS A 32 10.79 12.21 11.97
CA CYS A 32 12.08 11.59 11.69
C CYS A 32 13.25 12.60 11.80
N LEU A 33 13.10 13.80 11.23
CA LEU A 33 14.09 14.88 11.37
C LEU A 33 14.27 15.30 12.83
N LEU A 34 13.18 15.37 13.60
CA LEU A 34 13.23 15.71 15.02
C LEU A 34 13.99 14.65 15.82
N ILE A 35 13.68 13.36 15.61
CA ILE A 35 14.39 12.26 16.29
C ILE A 35 15.88 12.29 15.95
N VAL A 36 16.24 12.46 14.68
CA VAL A 36 17.66 12.51 14.28
C VAL A 36 18.36 13.71 14.92
N LYS A 37 17.70 14.87 15.01
CA LYS A 37 18.27 16.05 15.69
C LYS A 37 18.40 15.87 17.20
N LEU A 38 17.51 15.13 17.84
CA LEU A 38 17.63 14.79 19.26
C LEU A 38 18.75 13.77 19.51
N LEU A 39 18.86 12.74 18.68
CA LEU A 39 19.91 11.73 18.82
C LEU A 39 21.31 12.29 18.52
N GLN A 40 21.43 13.18 17.52
CA GLN A 40 22.66 13.92 17.24
C GLN A 40 23.09 14.87 18.37
N ALA A 41 22.16 15.27 19.25
CA ALA A 41 22.48 16.11 20.39
C ALA A 41 23.10 15.31 21.56
N ASP A 42 22.82 14.01 21.64
CA ASP A 42 23.38 13.10 22.67
C ASP A 42 24.68 12.44 22.18
N ASP A 43 24.75 11.97 20.93
CA ASP A 43 25.95 11.33 20.35
C ASP A 43 26.15 11.70 18.86
N PRO A 44 27.29 12.28 18.47
CA PRO A 44 27.54 12.72 17.09
C PRO A 44 27.91 11.58 16.12
N GLU A 45 28.17 10.36 16.62
CA GLU A 45 28.59 9.21 15.81
C GLU A 45 27.45 8.23 15.46
N ILE A 46 26.24 8.43 15.99
CA ILE A 46 25.11 7.53 15.70
C ILE A 46 24.61 7.77 14.27
N THR A 47 25.09 6.93 13.35
CA THR A 47 24.66 6.84 11.94
C THR A 47 23.33 6.08 11.80
N THR A 48 22.32 6.39 12.62
CA THR A 48 21.00 5.77 12.43
C THR A 48 20.30 6.44 11.25
N ILE A 49 20.24 5.69 10.15
CA ILE A 49 19.66 6.09 8.88
C ILE A 49 18.18 6.46 9.06
N PRO A 50 17.70 7.58 8.50
CA PRO A 50 16.30 7.95 8.61
C PRO A 50 15.50 7.14 7.59
N LEU A 51 15.12 5.91 7.94
CA LEU A 51 14.08 5.14 7.25
C LEU A 51 12.68 5.76 7.39
N GLY A 52 12.55 6.91 8.06
CA GLY A 52 11.27 7.53 8.42
C GLY A 52 10.44 7.96 7.22
N GLY A 53 11.06 8.45 6.14
CA GLY A 53 10.35 8.79 4.89
C GLY A 53 9.70 7.55 4.25
N LEU A 54 10.45 6.45 4.15
CA LEU A 54 9.97 5.16 3.64
C LEU A 54 8.87 4.56 4.54
N MET A 55 9.04 4.61 5.86
CA MET A 55 8.05 4.11 6.81
C MET A 55 6.76 4.94 6.79
N ALA A 56 6.86 6.27 6.66
CA ALA A 56 5.70 7.15 6.53
C ALA A 56 4.92 6.89 5.24
N MET A 57 5.63 6.63 4.13
CA MET A 57 5.00 6.26 2.86
C MET A 57 4.31 4.91 2.91
N ILE A 58 4.95 3.88 3.50
CA ILE A 58 4.35 2.55 3.64
C ILE A 58 3.13 2.62 4.55
N ALA A 59 3.23 3.31 5.70
CA ALA A 59 2.12 3.49 6.63
C ALA A 59 0.97 4.29 5.99
N GLY A 60 1.26 5.37 5.26
CA GLY A 60 0.27 6.16 4.55
C GLY A 60 -0.43 5.38 3.43
N GLY A 61 0.33 4.64 2.62
CA GLY A 61 -0.21 3.76 1.58
C GLY A 61 -1.10 2.65 2.15
N ALA A 62 -0.68 2.05 3.26
CA ALA A 62 -1.47 1.04 3.97
C ALA A 62 -2.77 1.63 4.55
N PHE A 63 -2.71 2.81 5.15
CA PHE A 63 -3.90 3.48 5.69
C PHE A 63 -4.93 3.77 4.59
N LEU A 64 -4.50 4.27 3.44
CA LEU A 64 -5.38 4.51 2.29
C LEU A 64 -5.97 3.22 1.73
N PHE A 65 -5.16 2.16 1.67
CA PHE A 65 -5.64 0.85 1.25
C PHE A 65 -6.72 0.31 2.20
N LEU A 66 -6.52 0.40 3.52
CA LEU A 66 -7.50 0.00 4.52
C LEU A 66 -8.76 0.87 4.48
N TYR A 67 -8.61 2.17 4.30
CA TYR A 67 -9.72 3.11 4.12
C TYR A 67 -10.60 2.72 2.93
N ALA A 68 -9.98 2.41 1.78
CA ALA A 68 -10.69 1.93 0.60
C ALA A 68 -11.42 0.61 0.86
N CYS A 69 -10.79 -0.34 1.57
CA CYS A 69 -11.41 -1.63 1.91
C CYS A 69 -12.64 -1.47 2.83
N VAL A 70 -12.55 -0.63 3.87
CA VAL A 70 -13.66 -0.37 4.78
C VAL A 70 -14.77 0.43 4.09
N GLY A 71 -14.39 1.37 3.23
CA GLY A 71 -15.31 2.20 2.44
C GLY A 71 -16.19 1.41 1.47
N LEU A 72 -15.72 0.25 0.99
CA LEU A 72 -16.44 -0.61 0.06
C LEU A 72 -17.86 -0.96 0.54
N LYS A 73 -18.04 -1.21 1.85
CA LYS A 73 -19.35 -1.50 2.46
C LYS A 73 -20.33 -0.33 2.27
N GLY A 74 -19.87 0.88 2.58
CA GLY A 74 -20.69 2.10 2.48
C GLY A 74 -21.06 2.42 1.03
N ARG A 75 -20.11 2.28 0.11
CA ARG A 75 -20.33 2.49 -1.33
C ARG A 75 -21.32 1.48 -1.91
N PHE A 76 -21.21 0.21 -1.52
CA PHE A 76 -22.14 -0.84 -1.94
C PHE A 76 -23.58 -0.58 -1.47
N ALA A 77 -23.76 -0.20 -0.20
CA ALA A 77 -25.08 0.10 0.33
C ALA A 77 -25.70 1.34 -0.34
N LYS A 78 -24.91 2.41 -0.57
CA LYS A 78 -25.33 3.59 -1.35
C LYS A 78 -25.74 3.22 -2.77
N ALA A 79 -25.01 2.32 -3.43
CA ALA A 79 -25.34 1.85 -4.78
C ALA A 79 -26.67 1.07 -4.83
N ILE A 80 -26.97 0.26 -3.80
CA ILE A 80 -28.27 -0.43 -3.69
C ILE A 80 -29.40 0.59 -3.50
N CYS A 81 -29.24 1.59 -2.61
CA CYS A 81 -30.24 2.64 -2.40
C CYS A 81 -30.51 3.45 -3.68
N MET A 82 -29.51 3.60 -4.55
CA MET A 82 -29.63 4.27 -5.86
C MET A 82 -30.21 3.36 -6.96
N SER A 83 -30.68 2.15 -6.62
CA SER A 83 -31.20 1.16 -7.57
C SER A 83 -30.22 0.79 -8.69
N CYS A 84 -28.90 0.85 -8.41
CA CYS A 84 -27.88 0.43 -9.36
C CYS A 84 -27.78 -1.09 -9.45
N THR A 85 -27.58 -1.62 -10.66
CA THR A 85 -27.35 -3.06 -10.85
C THR A 85 -25.97 -3.46 -10.33
N ARG A 86 -25.88 -4.66 -9.71
CA ARG A 86 -24.61 -5.19 -9.14
C ARG A 86 -23.46 -5.21 -10.16
N ARG A 87 -23.75 -5.52 -11.43
CA ARG A 87 -22.76 -5.50 -12.53
C ARG A 87 -22.20 -4.10 -12.79
N ARG A 88 -23.05 -3.07 -12.72
CA ARG A 88 -22.65 -1.69 -12.96
C ARG A 88 -21.84 -1.14 -11.79
N PHE A 89 -22.19 -1.51 -10.56
CA PHE A 89 -21.40 -1.21 -9.37
C PHE A 89 -19.98 -1.78 -9.47
N LEU A 90 -19.85 -3.09 -9.77
CA LEU A 90 -18.54 -3.73 -9.91
C LEU A 90 -17.66 -3.07 -10.97
N LEU A 91 -18.23 -2.75 -12.15
CA LEU A 91 -17.48 -2.07 -13.22
C LEU A 91 -16.99 -0.70 -12.77
N GLN A 92 -17.85 0.06 -12.08
CA GLN A 92 -17.49 1.39 -11.61
C GLN A 92 -16.39 1.34 -10.55
N GLU A 93 -16.57 0.53 -9.49
CA GLU A 93 -15.55 0.39 -8.43
C GLU A 93 -14.22 -0.14 -8.97
N THR A 94 -14.24 -1.01 -9.98
CA THR A 94 -13.00 -1.48 -10.62
C THR A 94 -12.26 -0.33 -11.31
N ILE A 95 -12.98 0.51 -12.06
CA ILE A 95 -12.40 1.68 -12.73
C ILE A 95 -11.86 2.69 -11.71
N GLU A 96 -12.65 3.00 -10.69
CA GLU A 96 -12.23 3.91 -9.61
C GLU A 96 -10.99 3.36 -8.88
N SER A 97 -10.95 2.06 -8.59
CA SER A 97 -9.79 1.44 -7.96
C SER A 97 -8.54 1.46 -8.84
N ILE A 98 -8.67 1.32 -10.17
CA ILE A 98 -7.54 1.46 -11.10
C ILE A 98 -6.99 2.89 -11.04
N ILE A 99 -7.88 3.88 -11.14
CA ILE A 99 -7.50 5.30 -11.13
C ILE A 99 -6.83 5.67 -9.81
N GLU A 100 -7.43 5.30 -8.67
CA GLU A 100 -6.86 5.56 -7.35
C GLU A 100 -5.47 4.90 -7.20
N THR A 101 -5.30 3.66 -7.64
CA THR A 101 -4.01 2.96 -7.55
C THR A 101 -2.95 3.66 -8.39
N LEU A 102 -3.30 4.14 -9.59
CA LEU A 102 -2.40 4.92 -10.45
C LEU A 102 -2.02 6.27 -9.83
N VAL A 103 -2.99 6.97 -9.22
CA VAL A 103 -2.72 8.25 -8.55
C VAL A 103 -1.83 8.06 -7.33
N VAL A 104 -2.08 7.04 -6.51
CA VAL A 104 -1.23 6.72 -5.34
C VAL A 104 0.18 6.34 -5.78
N ALA A 105 0.31 5.54 -6.83
CA ALA A 105 1.59 5.19 -7.44
C ALA A 105 2.38 6.44 -7.91
N ALA A 106 1.73 7.33 -8.64
CA ALA A 106 2.35 8.57 -9.14
C ALA A 106 2.71 9.53 -8.01
N ALA A 107 1.81 9.71 -7.02
CA ALA A 107 2.08 10.51 -5.83
C ALA A 107 3.28 9.94 -5.04
N GLY A 108 3.34 8.61 -4.89
CA GLY A 108 4.45 7.94 -4.25
C GLY A 108 5.79 8.21 -4.93
N TYR A 109 5.84 8.16 -6.26
CA TYR A 109 7.04 8.51 -7.02
C TYR A 109 7.49 9.96 -6.77
N MET A 110 6.55 10.91 -6.78
CA MET A 110 6.83 12.31 -6.49
C MET A 110 7.35 12.51 -5.06
N PHE A 111 6.75 11.84 -4.08
CA PHE A 111 7.23 11.88 -2.69
C PHE A 111 8.62 11.28 -2.54
N GLY A 112 8.95 10.22 -3.28
CA GLY A 112 10.30 9.66 -3.31
C GLY A 112 11.36 10.67 -3.77
N ILE A 113 11.05 11.48 -4.80
CA ILE A 113 11.94 12.56 -5.27
C ILE A 113 12.14 13.62 -4.18
N VAL A 114 11.04 14.03 -3.53
CA VAL A 114 11.07 15.02 -2.45
C VAL A 114 11.86 14.50 -1.26
N ASP A 115 11.68 13.23 -0.88
CA ASP A 115 12.40 12.61 0.23
C ASP A 115 13.91 12.58 -0.05
N MET A 116 14.32 12.15 -1.25
CA MET A 116 15.73 12.17 -1.66
C MET A 116 16.33 13.58 -1.61
N ALA A 117 15.57 14.60 -2.04
CA ALA A 117 16.01 16.00 -1.99
C ALA A 117 16.15 16.51 -0.55
N VAL A 118 15.20 16.16 0.34
CA VAL A 118 15.24 16.54 1.76
C VAL A 118 16.40 15.86 2.46
N GLN A 119 16.63 14.57 2.24
CA GLN A 119 17.74 13.82 2.83
C GLN A 119 19.09 14.42 2.39
N LYS A 120 19.26 14.70 1.10
CA LYS A 120 20.49 15.30 0.56
C LYS A 120 20.78 16.69 1.14
N ASN A 121 19.76 17.51 1.34
CA ASN A 121 19.92 18.88 1.81
C ASN A 121 20.04 18.99 3.33
N CYS A 122 19.30 18.18 4.10
CA CYS A 122 19.28 18.25 5.56
C CYS A 122 20.34 17.37 6.22
N MET A 123 20.84 16.33 5.53
CA MET A 123 21.79 15.36 6.06
C MET A 123 22.98 15.11 5.12
N GLY A 124 23.48 16.20 4.49
CA GLY A 124 24.64 16.18 3.60
C GLY A 124 25.92 15.71 4.32
N GLY A 125 26.10 14.39 4.45
CA GLY A 125 27.20 13.75 5.16
C GLY A 125 26.92 12.30 5.57
N VAL A 126 25.65 11.86 5.60
CA VAL A 126 25.27 10.49 5.94
C VAL A 126 25.07 9.65 4.67
N PRO A 127 25.70 8.47 4.54
CA PRO A 127 25.45 7.58 3.41
C PRO A 127 24.00 7.07 3.43
N ILE A 128 23.32 7.18 2.29
CA ILE A 128 21.94 6.68 2.11
C ILE A 128 22.04 5.17 1.83
N GLU A 129 21.63 4.32 2.78
CA GLU A 129 21.64 2.85 2.58
C GLU A 129 20.50 2.36 1.68
N PHE A 130 19.37 3.06 1.65
CA PHE A 130 18.19 2.66 0.88
C PHE A 130 17.61 3.85 0.10
N ASP A 131 17.74 3.81 -1.22
CA ASP A 131 17.13 4.80 -2.10
C ASP A 131 15.70 4.37 -2.48
N ILE A 132 14.70 5.13 -2.01
CA ILE A 132 13.29 4.92 -2.35
C ILE A 132 13.10 5.03 -3.86
N LEU A 133 13.84 5.92 -4.52
CA LEU A 133 13.71 6.10 -5.97
C LEU A 133 14.05 4.82 -6.72
N ASP A 134 14.98 4.00 -6.22
CA ASP A 134 15.37 2.77 -6.89
C ASP A 134 14.31 1.68 -6.76
N ILE A 135 13.57 1.63 -5.64
CA ILE A 135 12.38 0.76 -5.50
C ILE A 135 11.30 1.19 -6.48
N TYR A 136 11.04 2.49 -6.59
CA TYR A 136 10.06 2.99 -7.54
C TYR A 136 10.51 2.75 -8.99
N LYS A 137 11.77 2.99 -9.35
CA LYS A 137 12.30 2.64 -10.67
C LYS A 137 12.11 1.16 -10.95
N LEU A 138 12.50 0.26 -10.04
CA LEU A 138 12.28 -1.18 -10.17
C LEU A 138 10.80 -1.55 -10.42
N LEU A 139 9.88 -0.88 -9.72
CA LEU A 139 8.44 -1.07 -9.87
C LEU A 139 7.89 -0.53 -11.21
N PHE A 140 8.38 0.63 -11.68
CA PHE A 140 7.83 1.34 -12.84
C PHE A 140 8.58 1.12 -14.15
N THR A 141 9.82 0.62 -14.12
CA THR A 141 10.62 0.33 -15.33
C THR A 141 10.06 -0.86 -16.12
N ASN A 142 9.51 -1.86 -15.43
CA ASN A 142 8.94 -3.04 -16.08
C ASN A 142 7.41 -2.93 -16.20
N PRO A 143 6.84 -3.03 -17.42
CA PRO A 143 5.38 -2.95 -17.60
C PRO A 143 4.65 -4.08 -16.87
N LEU A 144 5.26 -5.27 -16.74
CA LEU A 144 4.70 -6.38 -15.97
C LEU A 144 4.57 -6.07 -14.48
N ASN A 145 5.52 -5.33 -13.90
CA ASN A 145 5.46 -4.93 -12.49
C ASN A 145 4.33 -3.92 -12.28
N MET A 146 4.15 -2.98 -13.21
CA MET A 146 3.02 -2.05 -13.19
C MET A 146 1.67 -2.76 -13.25
N VAL A 147 1.51 -3.72 -14.17
CA VAL A 147 0.28 -4.54 -14.27
C VAL A 147 0.06 -5.32 -12.98
N MET A 148 1.10 -5.93 -12.43
CA MET A 148 1.03 -6.66 -11.17
C MET A 148 0.51 -5.77 -10.03
N ILE A 149 1.06 -4.57 -9.83
CA ILE A 149 0.63 -3.65 -8.76
C ILE A 149 -0.85 -3.31 -8.89
N ILE A 150 -1.30 -3.02 -10.12
CA ILE A 150 -2.70 -2.69 -10.39
C ILE A 150 -3.58 -3.91 -10.06
N CYS A 151 -3.22 -5.10 -10.54
CA CYS A 151 -3.99 -6.31 -10.30
C CYS A 151 -4.04 -6.71 -8.82
N VAL A 152 -2.91 -6.62 -8.10
CA VAL A 152 -2.82 -6.88 -6.65
C VAL A 152 -3.59 -5.82 -5.86
N GLY A 153 -3.49 -4.55 -6.24
CA GLY A 153 -4.22 -3.46 -5.58
C GLY A 153 -5.73 -3.63 -5.69
N ILE A 154 -6.23 -3.96 -6.88
CA ILE A 154 -7.66 -4.22 -7.12
C ILE A 154 -8.11 -5.47 -6.37
N SER A 155 -7.46 -6.61 -6.61
CA SER A 155 -7.87 -7.90 -6.03
C SER A 155 -7.81 -7.87 -4.50
N GLY A 156 -6.78 -7.25 -3.93
CA GLY A 156 -6.66 -7.06 -2.50
C GLY A 156 -7.79 -6.21 -1.92
N ARG A 157 -8.15 -5.10 -2.57
CA ARG A 157 -9.26 -4.23 -2.12
C ARG A 157 -10.60 -4.95 -2.11
N PHE A 158 -10.92 -5.68 -3.19
CA PHE A 158 -12.17 -6.42 -3.28
C PHE A 158 -12.22 -7.57 -2.29
N LEU A 159 -11.17 -8.39 -2.20
CA LEU A 159 -11.15 -9.55 -1.31
C LEU A 159 -11.18 -9.12 0.16
N ILE A 160 -10.35 -8.17 0.57
CA ILE A 160 -10.32 -7.69 1.96
C ILE A 160 -11.58 -6.91 2.28
N GLY A 161 -12.04 -6.04 1.38
CA GLY A 161 -13.29 -5.30 1.56
C GLY A 161 -14.49 -6.23 1.75
N GLU A 162 -14.57 -7.33 1.01
CA GLU A 162 -15.63 -8.33 1.19
C GLU A 162 -15.51 -9.14 2.47
N LEU A 163 -14.28 -9.53 2.84
CA LEU A 163 -14.03 -10.17 4.13
C LEU A 163 -14.49 -9.25 5.27
N LEU A 164 -14.25 -7.95 5.17
CA LEU A 164 -14.73 -6.96 6.12
C LEU A 164 -16.26 -6.81 6.09
N ILE A 165 -16.91 -6.88 4.94
CA ILE A 165 -18.39 -6.85 4.86
C ILE A 165 -18.99 -8.09 5.53
N ARG A 166 -18.40 -9.27 5.31
CA ARG A 166 -18.94 -10.56 5.79
C ARG A 166 -18.66 -10.83 7.27
N PHE A 167 -17.44 -10.55 7.72
CA PHE A 167 -16.98 -10.87 9.08
C PHE A 167 -16.91 -9.64 9.99
N GLY A 168 -17.15 -8.44 9.45
CA GLY A 168 -17.21 -7.20 10.21
C GLY A 168 -15.93 -6.91 10.97
N THR A 169 -16.09 -6.49 12.23
CA THR A 169 -14.99 -6.10 13.13
C THR A 169 -13.99 -7.23 13.38
N LYS A 170 -14.40 -8.51 13.31
CA LYS A 170 -13.51 -9.65 13.55
C LYS A 170 -12.42 -9.76 12.48
N ALA A 171 -12.79 -9.58 11.20
CA ALA A 171 -11.82 -9.58 10.11
C ALA A 171 -10.86 -8.40 10.16
N PHE A 172 -11.32 -7.23 10.63
CA PHE A 172 -10.45 -6.07 10.82
C PHE A 172 -9.32 -6.36 11.81
N TRP A 173 -9.64 -6.96 12.97
CA TRP A 173 -8.63 -7.31 13.97
C TRP A 173 -7.63 -8.36 13.47
N VAL A 174 -8.10 -9.35 12.71
CA VAL A 174 -7.22 -10.35 12.09
C VAL A 174 -6.30 -9.70 11.05
N LEU A 175 -6.85 -8.86 10.18
CA LEU A 175 -6.07 -8.13 9.17
C LEU A 175 -5.03 -7.21 9.81
N TRP A 176 -5.41 -6.51 10.88
CA TRP A 176 -4.52 -5.66 11.65
C TRP A 176 -3.41 -6.48 12.33
N ALA A 177 -3.73 -7.63 12.92
CA ALA A 177 -2.73 -8.52 13.52
C ALA A 177 -1.75 -9.08 12.48
N VAL A 178 -2.25 -9.50 11.31
CA VAL A 178 -1.41 -9.94 10.19
C VAL A 178 -0.49 -8.81 9.73
N TRP A 179 -1.01 -7.59 9.63
CA TRP A 179 -0.21 -6.40 9.30
C TRP A 179 0.89 -6.13 10.33
N MET A 180 0.56 -6.15 11.62
CA MET A 180 1.54 -5.96 12.70
C MET A 180 2.59 -7.06 12.72
N LEU A 181 2.22 -8.30 12.39
CA LEU A 181 3.19 -9.38 12.21
C LEU A 181 4.11 -9.10 11.01
N CYS A 182 3.56 -8.69 9.87
CA CYS A 182 4.36 -8.36 8.69
C CYS A 182 5.35 -7.21 8.92
N SER A 183 5.04 -6.24 9.81
CA SER A 183 5.96 -5.16 10.16
C SER A 183 7.01 -5.58 11.20
N LEU A 184 6.71 -6.55 12.06
CA LEU A 184 7.62 -7.07 13.09
C LEU A 184 8.57 -8.16 12.59
N VAL A 185 8.18 -8.89 11.53
CA VAL A 185 8.99 -9.99 10.99
C VAL A 185 10.32 -9.51 10.41
N PRO A 186 10.41 -8.43 9.62
CA PRO A 186 11.68 -7.92 9.09
C PRO A 186 12.67 -7.52 10.18
N THR A 187 12.20 -6.89 11.26
CA THR A 187 13.06 -6.44 12.37
C THR A 187 13.59 -7.61 13.20
N LYS A 188 12.79 -8.66 13.38
CA LYS A 188 13.23 -9.90 14.04
C LYS A 188 14.19 -10.72 13.17
N ILE A 189 13.99 -10.73 11.84
CA ILE A 189 14.90 -11.39 10.90
C ILE A 189 16.25 -10.66 10.88
N ALA A 190 16.26 -9.32 10.88
CA ALA A 190 17.50 -8.53 10.93
C ALA A 190 18.35 -8.82 12.19
N HIS A 191 17.72 -8.97 13.36
CA HIS A 191 18.44 -9.32 14.60
C HIS A 191 18.86 -10.80 14.68
N THR A 192 18.22 -11.70 13.95
CA THR A 192 18.62 -13.13 13.89
C THR A 192 19.63 -13.39 12.78
N LEU A 193 19.82 -12.43 11.86
CA LEU A 193 20.77 -12.44 10.75
C LEU A 193 22.23 -12.33 11.21
N GLU A 194 22.46 -11.69 12.35
CA GLU A 194 23.77 -11.62 13.01
C GLU A 194 24.17 -12.96 13.65
N ALA A 195 23.23 -13.91 13.82
CA ALA A 195 23.46 -15.18 14.47
C ALA A 195 23.50 -16.35 13.46
N GLU A 196 24.51 -16.39 12.59
CA GLU A 196 25.12 -17.53 11.85
C GLU A 196 24.22 -18.55 11.10
N LYS A 197 22.90 -18.60 11.31
CA LYS A 197 21.94 -19.57 10.74
C LYS A 197 21.16 -19.06 9.54
N LEU A 198 21.43 -17.85 9.08
CA LEU A 198 20.64 -17.16 8.06
C LEU A 198 21.26 -17.13 6.66
N GLU A 199 22.43 -17.73 6.43
CA GLU A 199 23.00 -17.79 5.07
C GLU A 199 22.02 -18.43 4.07
N GLY A 200 21.34 -19.53 4.45
CA GLY A 200 20.33 -20.16 3.61
C GLY A 200 19.06 -19.32 3.38
N PHE A 201 18.60 -18.56 4.39
CA PHE A 201 17.38 -17.74 4.26
C PHE A 201 17.66 -16.41 3.53
N VAL A 202 18.86 -15.86 3.69
CA VAL A 202 19.36 -14.70 2.93
C VAL A 202 19.60 -15.08 1.48
N GLU A 203 20.08 -16.28 1.21
CA GLU A 203 20.26 -16.78 -0.16
C GLU A 203 18.89 -17.05 -0.83
N ILE A 204 17.91 -17.57 -0.08
CA ILE A 204 16.51 -17.65 -0.54
C ILE A 204 15.92 -16.26 -0.81
N LEU A 205 16.17 -15.28 0.06
CA LEU A 205 15.71 -13.89 -0.13
C LEU A 205 16.40 -13.21 -1.31
N LYS A 206 17.72 -13.40 -1.48
CA LYS A 206 18.48 -12.90 -2.64
C LYS A 206 18.03 -13.57 -3.93
N GLN A 207 17.72 -14.88 -3.90
CA GLN A 207 17.11 -15.58 -5.03
C GLN A 207 15.69 -15.08 -5.33
N LEU A 208 14.90 -14.75 -4.30
CA LEU A 208 13.60 -14.12 -4.47
C LEU A 208 13.72 -12.72 -5.09
N THR A 209 14.70 -11.93 -4.65
CA THR A 209 14.93 -10.55 -5.10
C THR A 209 15.48 -10.51 -6.52
N THR A 210 16.39 -11.43 -6.89
CA THR A 210 16.87 -11.58 -8.27
C THR A 210 15.80 -12.16 -9.20
N ARG A 211 14.96 -13.11 -8.72
CA ARG A 211 13.76 -13.56 -9.45
C ARG A 211 12.68 -12.49 -9.54
N TRP A 212 12.68 -11.49 -8.65
CA TRP A 212 11.72 -10.38 -8.67
C TRP A 212 11.85 -9.55 -9.94
N ASN A 213 13.07 -9.48 -10.50
CA ASN A 213 13.35 -8.91 -11.82
C ASN A 213 13.06 -9.86 -12.99
N GLY A 214 12.73 -11.13 -12.74
CA GLY A 214 12.31 -12.08 -13.75
C GLY A 214 10.81 -12.01 -14.02
N CYS A 215 10.38 -12.45 -15.22
CA CYS A 215 8.97 -12.51 -15.63
C CYS A 215 8.09 -13.39 -14.71
N PHE A 216 8.69 -14.34 -13.98
CA PHE A 216 7.99 -15.40 -13.27
C PHE A 216 7.19 -14.94 -12.04
N LEU A 217 7.78 -14.11 -11.16
CA LEU A 217 7.11 -13.61 -9.95
C LEU A 217 5.93 -12.67 -10.23
N PRO A 218 6.06 -11.63 -11.10
CA PRO A 218 4.92 -10.80 -11.45
C PRO A 218 3.83 -11.59 -12.16
N ALA A 219 4.17 -12.59 -12.99
CA ALA A 219 3.17 -13.45 -13.62
C ALA A 219 2.36 -14.29 -12.62
N ILE A 220 3.01 -14.87 -11.61
CA ILE A 220 2.31 -15.61 -10.53
C ILE A 220 1.42 -14.67 -9.72
N ALA A 221 1.92 -13.49 -9.37
CA ALA A 221 1.14 -12.50 -8.63
C ALA A 221 -0.09 -12.04 -9.42
N ILE A 222 0.04 -11.83 -10.74
CA ILE A 222 -1.09 -11.54 -11.62
C ILE A 222 -2.08 -12.72 -11.63
N PHE A 223 -1.60 -13.95 -11.78
CA PHE A 223 -2.48 -15.13 -11.76
C PHE A 223 -3.25 -15.25 -10.43
N LEU A 224 -2.56 -15.15 -9.29
CA LEU A 224 -3.18 -15.18 -7.96
C LEU A 224 -4.17 -14.04 -7.78
N SER A 225 -3.84 -12.84 -8.24
CA SER A 225 -4.74 -11.69 -8.17
C SER A 225 -6.03 -11.91 -8.97
N ALA A 226 -5.95 -12.58 -10.13
CA ALA A 226 -7.12 -12.94 -10.91
C ALA A 226 -8.00 -13.95 -10.17
N VAL A 227 -7.39 -14.97 -9.53
CA VAL A 227 -8.11 -15.94 -8.70
C VAL A 227 -8.82 -15.25 -7.53
N PHE A 228 -8.12 -14.37 -6.80
CA PHE A 228 -8.70 -13.62 -5.69
C PHE A 228 -9.81 -12.69 -6.13
N TYR A 229 -9.68 -12.03 -7.28
CA TYR A 229 -10.71 -11.16 -7.82
C TYR A 229 -11.97 -11.94 -8.22
N VAL A 230 -11.83 -13.13 -8.83
CA VAL A 230 -12.96 -14.00 -9.14
C VAL A 230 -13.63 -14.51 -7.87
N MET A 231 -12.84 -14.94 -6.89
CA MET A 231 -13.33 -15.38 -5.58
C MET A 231 -14.13 -14.27 -4.90
N ALA A 232 -13.63 -13.02 -4.96
CA ALA A 232 -14.31 -11.86 -4.43
C ALA A 232 -15.67 -11.66 -5.12
N ILE A 233 -15.71 -11.56 -6.46
CA ILE A 233 -16.98 -11.42 -7.20
C ILE A 233 -18.00 -12.51 -6.84
N ILE A 234 -17.57 -13.76 -6.67
CA ILE A 234 -18.46 -14.86 -6.26
C ILE A 234 -19.03 -14.63 -4.86
N MET A 235 -18.21 -14.15 -3.92
CA MET A 235 -18.65 -13.80 -2.57
C MET A 235 -19.58 -12.58 -2.58
N LEU A 236 -19.27 -11.51 -3.31
CA LEU A 236 -20.12 -10.33 -3.49
C LEU A 236 -21.50 -10.68 -4.07
N ARG A 237 -21.57 -11.64 -5.02
CA ARG A 237 -22.86 -12.09 -5.57
C ARG A 237 -23.73 -12.82 -4.55
N LYS A 238 -23.12 -13.53 -3.60
CA LYS A 238 -23.82 -14.27 -2.54
C LYS A 238 -24.21 -13.39 -1.36
N GLN A 239 -23.80 -12.12 -1.32
CA GLN A 239 -24.26 -11.20 -0.31
C GLN A 239 -25.71 -10.79 -0.58
N GLU A 240 -26.60 -11.19 0.32
CA GLU A 240 -27.91 -10.60 0.46
C GLU A 240 -27.73 -9.18 0.98
N ALA A 241 -28.59 -8.25 0.54
CA ALA A 241 -28.61 -6.91 1.11
C ALA A 241 -28.99 -7.07 2.58
N VAL A 242 -27.99 -7.14 3.46
CA VAL A 242 -28.22 -7.16 4.90
C VAL A 242 -28.91 -5.85 5.20
N GLY A 243 -30.21 -5.94 5.46
CA GLY A 243 -31.03 -4.84 5.92
C GLY A 243 -30.33 -4.17 7.09
N TYR A 244 -30.31 -2.85 7.03
CA TYR A 244 -29.88 -1.98 8.11
C TYR A 244 -30.58 -2.35 9.43
#